data_AF-A0A9P1JKX9-F1
#
_entry.id   AF-A0A9P1JKX9-F1
#
_cell.length_a   1.000
_cell.length_b   1.000
_cell.length_c   1.000
_cell.angle_alpha   90.00
_cell.angle_beta   90.00
_cell.angle_gamma   90.00
#
_symmetry.space_group_name_H-M   'P 1'
#
loop_
_entity.id
_entity.type
_entity.pdbx_description
1 polymer ?
#
loop_
_entity_poly.entity_id
_entity_poly.type
_entity_poly.pdbx_seq_one_letter_code
_entity_poly.pdbx_strand_id
1 'polypeptide(L)'
;MGSLHDLWFILVSVLFVGFFFLEGFDFGVGISTRFLCHNELERRVLINTIGPFWDANEVWLLTGTGAIFAAFPNWYATMLSGYYIPFIIILLALMGRGVAFEFRGKVNNLKWVKTWDWVVFFGSLIPPFVFGLIFTSMFRGMPIDGHMNMHAGFSDIVNVYSVLGGAAVTLLSFLHGLMFVTLRTIGDLQERARKMAKRVIGVIFLVVLAFFAMSAYDTDMFTRRANITIPVFVLIVICNLLAVLFMSKKKDGWAFGMTGAGLALTVAMIFISLFPRVMVSSLKSAYDLTVANASSGDYSLKVMTIAALTLLPFVIGSQIWSYYVFRKRVSHKEPMTY
;
A
#
# COMPACT_ATOMS: atom_id res chain seq x y z
N MET A 1 -21.83 -9.52 10.82
CA MET A 1 -21.85 -9.07 9.42
C MET A 1 -23.30 -8.86 9.01
N GLY A 2 -23.87 -7.73 9.44
CA GLY A 2 -25.26 -7.40 9.15
C GLY A 2 -25.65 -5.95 9.45
N SER A 3 -24.77 -5.19 10.09
CA SER A 3 -24.94 -3.77 10.37
C SER A 3 -24.26 -2.90 9.29
N LEU A 4 -24.66 -1.64 9.20
CA LEU A 4 -24.03 -0.67 8.29
C LEU A 4 -22.57 -0.41 8.65
N HIS A 5 -22.21 -0.42 9.94
CA HIS A 5 -20.82 -0.24 10.37
C HIS A 5 -19.93 -1.43 9.94
N ASP A 6 -20.43 -2.67 9.95
CA ASP A 6 -19.69 -3.83 9.43
C ASP A 6 -19.40 -3.65 7.92
N LEU A 7 -20.42 -3.22 7.16
CA LEU A 7 -20.27 -2.95 5.73
C LEU A 7 -19.22 -1.87 5.47
N TRP A 8 -19.29 -0.76 6.20
CA TRP A 8 -18.36 0.34 6.03
C TRP A 8 -16.93 -0.02 6.41
N PHE A 9 -16.73 -0.88 7.41
CA PHE A 9 -15.40 -1.40 7.72
C PHE A 9 -14.83 -2.22 6.55
N ILE A 10 -15.66 -3.07 5.93
CA ILE A 10 -15.26 -3.85 4.75
C ILE A 10 -14.91 -2.89 3.59
N LEU A 11 -15.73 -1.87 3.34
CA LEU A 11 -15.49 -0.90 2.27
C LEU A 11 -14.18 -0.14 2.48
N VAL A 12 -13.91 0.35 3.70
CA VAL A 12 -12.62 0.98 4.05
C VAL A 12 -11.47 0.01 3.84
N SER A 13 -11.60 -1.24 4.27
CA SER A 13 -10.58 -2.27 4.08
C SER A 13 -10.29 -2.50 2.58
N VAL A 14 -11.34 -2.56 1.74
CA VAL A 14 -11.21 -2.70 0.29
C VAL A 14 -10.53 -1.48 -0.34
N LEU A 15 -10.83 -0.26 0.13
CA LEU A 15 -10.19 0.96 -0.37
C LEU A 15 -8.68 0.96 -0.07
N PHE A 16 -8.26 0.59 1.15
CA PHE A 16 -6.83 0.51 1.49
C PHE A 16 -6.13 -0.66 0.78
N VAL A 17 -6.76 -1.83 0.67
CA VAL A 17 -6.20 -2.96 -0.10
C VAL A 17 -6.05 -2.58 -1.57
N GLY A 18 -7.04 -1.90 -2.16
CA GLY A 18 -6.99 -1.38 -3.52
C GLY A 18 -5.89 -0.34 -3.69
N PHE A 19 -5.75 0.59 -2.74
CA PHE A 19 -4.63 1.55 -2.71
C PHE A 19 -3.28 0.83 -2.74
N PHE A 20 -3.00 -0.12 -1.83
CA PHE A 20 -1.70 -0.81 -1.86
C PHE A 20 -1.51 -1.69 -3.08
N PHE A 21 -2.57 -2.25 -3.67
CA PHE A 21 -2.46 -2.98 -4.92
C PHE A 21 -2.06 -2.06 -6.07
N LEU A 22 -2.75 -0.92 -6.22
CA LEU A 22 -2.54 0.02 -7.33
C LEU A 22 -1.26 0.86 -7.11
N GLU A 23 -1.17 1.53 -5.98
CA GLU A 23 -0.03 2.38 -5.64
C GLU A 23 1.24 1.58 -5.33
N GLY A 24 1.10 0.32 -4.89
CA GLY A 24 2.24 -0.52 -4.54
C GLY A 24 3.20 -0.72 -5.70
N PHE A 25 2.69 -0.86 -6.93
CA PHE A 25 3.59 -0.94 -8.09
C PHE A 25 4.18 0.43 -8.46
N ASP A 26 3.46 1.53 -8.26
CA ASP A 26 3.99 2.89 -8.49
C ASP A 26 5.15 3.19 -7.54
N PHE A 27 5.00 2.85 -6.25
CA PHE A 27 6.08 2.89 -5.28
C PHE A 27 7.25 2.01 -5.72
N GLY A 28 7.00 0.77 -6.14
CA GLY A 28 8.06 -0.12 -6.57
C GLY A 28 8.79 0.35 -7.83
N VAL A 29 8.09 0.96 -8.79
CA VAL A 29 8.69 1.60 -9.98
C VAL A 29 9.55 2.79 -9.57
N GLY A 30 9.06 3.66 -8.69
CA GLY A 30 9.82 4.82 -8.19
C GLY A 30 11.10 4.42 -7.46
N ILE A 31 11.05 3.40 -6.59
CA ILE A 31 12.24 2.81 -5.95
C ILE A 31 13.21 2.24 -7.01
N SER A 32 12.67 1.59 -8.05
CA SER A 32 13.47 0.97 -9.13
C SER A 32 14.26 1.96 -9.97
N THR A 33 13.86 3.23 -10.03
CA THR A 33 14.57 4.28 -10.80
C THR A 33 16.06 4.40 -10.45
N ARG A 34 16.43 4.05 -9.21
CA ARG A 34 17.82 4.10 -8.75
C ARG A 34 18.59 2.79 -8.93
N PHE A 35 17.94 1.66 -8.72
CA PHE A 35 18.59 0.35 -8.70
C PHE A 35 18.58 -0.38 -10.04
N LEU A 36 17.65 -0.02 -10.94
CA LEU A 36 17.42 -0.76 -12.18
C LEU A 36 17.98 -0.06 -13.42
N CYS A 37 17.99 1.28 -13.42
CA CYS A 37 18.39 2.10 -14.57
C CYS A 37 19.87 2.50 -14.52
N HIS A 38 20.54 2.39 -15.67
CA HIS A 38 21.93 2.82 -15.82
C HIS A 38 22.05 4.25 -16.37
N ASN A 39 21.11 4.68 -17.21
CA ASN A 39 21.14 5.98 -17.87
C ASN A 39 19.83 6.77 -17.68
N GLU A 40 19.82 8.04 -18.11
CA GLU A 40 18.67 8.94 -17.93
C GLU A 40 17.48 8.54 -18.82
N LEU A 41 17.73 8.03 -20.02
CA LEU A 41 16.70 7.52 -20.93
C LEU A 41 15.91 6.36 -20.28
N GLU A 42 16.60 5.41 -19.66
CA GLU A 42 15.95 4.28 -18.98
C GLU A 42 15.10 4.74 -17.77
N ARG A 43 15.57 5.74 -17.01
CA ARG A 43 14.79 6.32 -15.91
C ARG A 43 13.52 6.98 -16.42
N ARG A 44 13.64 7.70 -17.53
CA ARG A 44 12.51 8.33 -18.20
C ARG A 44 11.49 7.30 -18.68
N VAL A 45 11.95 6.22 -19.31
CA VAL A 45 11.08 5.11 -19.72
C VAL A 45 10.34 4.51 -18.52
N LEU A 46 11.04 4.26 -17.40
CA LEU A 46 10.39 3.75 -16.17
C LEU A 46 9.30 4.68 -15.66
N ILE A 47 9.59 5.97 -15.49
CA ILE A 47 8.61 6.94 -14.96
C ILE A 47 7.39 7.03 -15.88
N ASN A 48 7.59 7.06 -17.20
CA ASN A 48 6.48 7.10 -18.16
C ASN A 48 5.64 5.80 -18.17
N THR A 49 6.10 4.68 -17.58
CA THR A 49 5.26 3.48 -17.45
C THR A 49 4.10 3.67 -16.48
N ILE A 50 4.26 4.53 -15.48
CA ILE A 50 3.28 4.83 -14.42
C ILE A 50 2.60 6.19 -14.61
N GLY A 51 3.16 7.06 -15.45
CA GLY A 51 2.65 8.41 -15.75
C GLY A 51 1.12 8.52 -15.94
N PRO A 52 0.47 7.65 -16.73
CA PRO A 52 -0.98 7.73 -16.95
C PRO A 52 -1.86 7.32 -15.76
N PHE A 53 -1.29 6.75 -14.68
CA PHE A 53 -2.07 6.06 -13.64
C PHE A 53 -1.83 6.58 -12.23
N TRP A 54 -0.61 7.05 -11.91
CA TRP A 54 -0.19 7.32 -10.53
C TRP A 54 -1.12 8.28 -9.79
N ASP A 55 -1.53 9.37 -10.44
CA ASP A 55 -2.41 10.38 -9.81
C ASP A 55 -3.79 9.77 -9.47
N ALA A 56 -4.34 8.93 -10.36
CA ALA A 56 -5.59 8.24 -10.11
C ALA A 56 -5.47 7.13 -9.03
N ASN A 57 -4.29 6.53 -8.89
CA ASN A 57 -4.02 5.53 -7.85
C ASN A 57 -3.96 6.19 -6.45
N GLU A 58 -3.40 7.39 -6.33
CA GLU A 58 -3.35 8.14 -5.06
C GLU A 58 -4.76 8.52 -4.54
N VAL A 59 -5.74 8.71 -5.43
CA VAL A 59 -7.14 8.99 -5.04
C VAL A 59 -7.74 7.89 -4.17
N TRP A 60 -7.27 6.65 -4.27
CA TRP A 60 -7.72 5.55 -3.40
C TRP A 60 -7.35 5.81 -1.93
N LEU A 61 -6.18 6.38 -1.65
CA LEU A 61 -5.78 6.78 -0.30
C LEU A 61 -6.65 7.92 0.23
N LEU A 62 -6.91 8.93 -0.61
CA LEU A 62 -7.77 10.06 -0.24
C LEU A 62 -9.19 9.59 0.07
N THR A 63 -9.73 8.72 -0.77
CA THR A 63 -11.08 8.15 -0.61
C THR A 63 -11.14 7.23 0.60
N GLY A 64 -10.14 6.38 0.82
CA GLY A 64 -10.03 5.52 2.01
C GLY A 64 -10.00 6.34 3.29
N THR A 65 -9.19 7.40 3.33
CA THR A 65 -9.08 8.31 4.48
C THR A 65 -10.38 9.10 4.70
N GLY A 66 -10.99 9.61 3.63
CA GLY A 66 -12.29 10.29 3.69
C GLY A 66 -13.43 9.36 4.11
N ALA A 67 -13.39 8.08 3.72
CA ALA A 67 -14.34 7.07 4.16
C ALA A 67 -14.18 6.77 5.66
N ILE A 68 -12.96 6.72 6.20
CA ILE A 68 -12.75 6.64 7.65
C ILE A 68 -13.32 7.88 8.33
N PHE A 69 -13.02 9.09 7.85
CA PHE A 69 -13.56 10.32 8.43
C PHE A 69 -15.09 10.31 8.51
N ALA A 70 -15.74 9.89 7.42
CA ALA A 70 -17.20 9.96 7.32
C ALA A 70 -17.91 8.79 8.01
N ALA A 71 -17.36 7.57 7.94
CA ALA A 71 -17.97 6.37 8.53
C ALA A 71 -17.52 6.09 9.96
N PHE A 72 -16.28 6.44 10.32
CA PHE A 72 -15.64 6.17 11.61
C PHE A 72 -14.89 7.39 12.16
N PRO A 73 -15.57 8.49 12.51
CA PRO A 73 -14.93 9.74 12.90
C PRO A 73 -14.00 9.61 14.11
N ASN A 74 -14.34 8.74 15.09
CA ASN A 74 -13.48 8.50 16.23
C ASN A 74 -12.20 7.74 15.86
N TRP A 75 -12.28 6.79 14.90
CA TRP A 75 -11.10 6.13 14.35
C TRP A 75 -10.21 7.14 13.62
N TYR A 76 -10.81 7.99 12.78
CA TYR A 76 -10.11 9.05 12.07
C TYR A 76 -9.37 9.98 13.03
N ALA A 77 -10.08 10.52 14.04
CA ALA A 77 -9.53 11.47 14.98
C ALA A 77 -8.40 10.86 15.81
N THR A 78 -8.60 9.66 16.36
CA THR A 78 -7.59 8.95 17.18
C THR A 78 -6.34 8.64 16.36
N MET A 79 -6.52 8.12 15.14
CA MET A 79 -5.42 7.70 14.29
C MET A 79 -4.60 8.90 13.78
N LEU A 80 -5.23 9.92 13.19
CA LEU A 80 -4.49 11.05 12.64
C LEU A 80 -3.82 11.92 13.70
N SER A 81 -4.47 12.12 14.85
CA SER A 81 -3.88 12.91 15.95
C SER A 81 -2.72 12.18 16.61
N GLY A 82 -2.88 10.89 16.90
CA GLY A 82 -1.85 10.11 17.58
C GLY A 82 -0.66 9.74 16.68
N TYR A 83 -0.87 9.56 15.37
CA TYR A 83 0.20 9.35 14.38
C TYR A 83 0.54 10.62 13.60
N TYR A 84 0.38 11.79 14.21
CA TYR A 84 0.57 13.08 13.55
C TYR A 84 1.89 13.17 12.77
N ILE A 85 3.02 12.88 13.42
CA ILE A 85 4.35 12.96 12.78
C ILE A 85 4.49 11.97 11.61
N PRO A 86 4.18 10.67 11.77
CA PRO A 86 4.13 9.72 10.64
C PRO A 86 3.28 10.19 9.45
N PHE A 87 2.09 10.74 9.67
CA PHE A 87 1.24 11.23 8.57
C PHE A 87 1.81 12.47 7.88
N ILE A 88 2.44 13.39 8.61
CA ILE A 88 3.15 14.53 8.01
C ILE A 88 4.30 14.04 7.12
N ILE A 89 5.06 13.02 7.57
CA ILE A 89 6.14 12.43 6.77
C ILE A 89 5.60 11.82 5.47
N ILE A 90 4.48 11.07 5.55
CA ILE A 90 3.82 10.50 4.37
C ILE A 90 3.38 11.62 3.43
N LEU A 91 2.69 12.65 3.94
CA LEU A 91 2.18 13.76 3.15
C LEU A 91 3.30 14.46 2.38
N LEU A 92 4.39 14.83 3.06
CA LEU A 92 5.53 15.51 2.43
C LEU A 92 6.22 14.61 1.39
N ALA A 93 6.32 13.31 1.65
CA ALA A 93 6.91 12.36 0.71
C ALA A 93 6.06 12.20 -0.57
N LEU A 94 4.73 12.10 -0.43
CA LEU A 94 3.79 12.00 -1.56
C LEU A 94 3.75 13.31 -2.36
N MET A 95 3.65 14.46 -1.69
CA MET A 95 3.74 15.78 -2.33
C MET A 95 5.04 15.92 -3.13
N GLY A 96 6.17 15.57 -2.51
CA GLY A 96 7.47 15.59 -3.17
C GLY A 96 7.48 14.72 -4.42
N ARG A 97 6.92 13.51 -4.35
CA ARG A 97 6.83 12.58 -5.49
C ARG A 97 6.02 13.13 -6.65
N GLY A 98 4.81 13.64 -6.39
CA GLY A 98 3.95 14.20 -7.43
C GLY A 98 4.61 15.39 -8.14
N VAL A 99 5.20 16.31 -7.37
CA VAL A 99 5.96 17.44 -7.94
C VAL A 99 7.18 16.94 -8.73
N ALA A 100 7.87 15.91 -8.23
CA ALA A 100 9.06 15.38 -8.90
C ALA A 100 8.75 14.80 -10.28
N PHE A 101 7.63 14.11 -10.46
CA PHE A 101 7.24 13.61 -11.78
C PHE A 101 7.04 14.75 -12.78
N GLU A 102 6.33 15.80 -12.39
CA GLU A 102 6.06 16.94 -13.28
C GLU A 102 7.29 17.83 -13.54
N PHE A 103 8.13 18.07 -12.53
CA PHE A 103 9.17 19.10 -12.59
C PHE A 103 10.53 18.57 -13.08
N ARG A 104 10.78 17.26 -12.94
CA ARG A 104 12.04 16.63 -13.32
C ARG A 104 12.50 16.97 -14.73
N GLY A 105 11.60 16.93 -15.70
CA GLY A 105 11.88 17.17 -17.13
C GLY A 105 11.89 18.66 -17.56
N LYS A 106 11.57 19.60 -16.66
CA LYS A 106 11.35 21.02 -17.04
C LYS A 106 12.63 21.84 -17.18
N VAL A 107 13.74 21.43 -16.57
CA VAL A 107 15.03 22.17 -16.60
C VAL A 107 16.14 21.26 -17.10
N ASN A 108 16.83 21.70 -18.15
CA ASN A 108 17.97 20.97 -18.74
C ASN A 108 19.26 21.17 -17.92
N ASN A 109 19.27 20.68 -16.67
CA ASN A 109 20.41 20.73 -15.76
C ASN A 109 20.57 19.39 -15.03
N LEU A 110 21.78 18.81 -15.06
CA LEU A 110 22.06 17.52 -14.42
C LEU A 110 21.85 17.53 -12.90
N LYS A 111 22.15 18.65 -12.21
CA LYS A 111 21.89 18.78 -10.77
C LYS A 111 20.39 18.74 -10.48
N TRP A 112 19.60 19.43 -11.30
CA TRP A 112 18.13 19.46 -11.19
C TRP A 112 17.54 18.05 -11.33
N VAL A 113 17.86 17.35 -12.41
CA VAL A 113 17.36 16.00 -12.67
C VAL A 113 17.75 15.04 -11.54
N LYS A 114 18.99 15.10 -11.06
CA LYS A 114 19.47 14.25 -9.95
C LYS A 114 18.75 14.52 -8.63
N THR A 115 18.44 15.79 -8.33
CA THR A 115 17.65 16.14 -7.13
C THR A 115 16.27 15.52 -7.22
N TRP A 116 15.57 15.67 -8.34
CA TRP A 116 14.24 15.08 -8.52
C TRP A 116 14.26 13.56 -8.57
N ASP A 117 15.30 12.94 -9.11
CA ASP A 117 15.49 11.48 -9.03
C ASP A 117 15.54 10.99 -7.57
N TRP A 118 16.18 11.74 -6.66
CA TRP A 118 16.19 11.43 -5.23
C TRP A 118 14.84 11.65 -4.57
N VAL A 119 14.12 12.71 -4.96
CA VAL A 119 12.77 12.98 -4.45
C VAL A 119 11.80 11.87 -4.89
N VAL A 120 11.87 11.40 -6.14
CA VAL A 120 11.10 10.22 -6.61
C VAL A 120 11.45 8.99 -5.78
N PHE A 121 12.75 8.73 -5.58
CA PHE A 121 13.19 7.56 -4.82
C PHE A 121 12.66 7.55 -3.38
N PHE A 122 12.88 8.64 -2.63
CA PHE A 122 12.42 8.72 -1.24
C PHE A 122 10.90 8.88 -1.13
N GLY A 123 10.29 9.61 -2.05
CA GLY A 123 8.84 9.74 -2.18
C GLY A 123 8.13 8.41 -2.47
N SER A 124 8.84 7.43 -3.02
CA SER A 124 8.33 6.08 -3.25
C SER A 124 8.76 5.06 -2.19
N LEU A 125 9.82 5.33 -1.43
CA LEU A 125 10.31 4.45 -0.36
C LEU A 125 9.60 4.72 0.97
N ILE A 126 9.44 6.00 1.33
CA ILE A 126 8.98 6.42 2.65
C ILE A 126 7.50 6.06 2.88
N PRO A 127 6.54 6.37 1.96
CA PRO A 127 5.13 6.12 2.23
C PRO A 127 4.78 4.66 2.55
N PRO A 128 5.16 3.65 1.74
CA PRO A 128 4.80 2.26 2.05
C PRO A 128 5.47 1.78 3.36
N PHE A 129 6.66 2.29 3.69
CA PHE A 129 7.33 1.98 4.96
C PHE A 129 6.57 2.53 6.15
N VAL A 130 6.25 3.83 6.12
CA VAL A 130 5.58 4.51 7.23
C VAL A 130 4.14 4.01 7.38
N PHE A 131 3.42 3.75 6.29
CA PHE A 131 2.10 3.11 6.38
C PHE A 131 2.17 1.71 7.00
N GLY A 132 3.10 0.87 6.57
CA GLY A 132 3.27 -0.46 7.17
C GLY A 132 3.59 -0.37 8.66
N LEU A 133 4.38 0.62 9.06
CA LEU A 133 4.69 0.93 10.45
C LEU A 133 3.44 1.34 11.24
N ILE A 134 2.62 2.25 10.71
CA ILE A 134 1.35 2.68 11.33
C ILE A 134 0.38 1.51 11.49
N PHE A 135 0.12 0.74 10.43
CA PHE A 135 -0.88 -0.33 10.49
C PHE A 135 -0.50 -1.46 11.44
N THR A 136 0.79 -1.78 11.52
CA THR A 136 1.28 -2.86 12.38
C THR A 136 1.39 -2.42 13.84
N SER A 137 1.88 -1.21 14.13
CA SER A 137 1.83 -0.67 15.50
C SER A 137 0.38 -0.53 16.01
N MET A 138 -0.54 -0.06 15.16
CA MET A 138 -1.97 0.01 15.46
C MET A 138 -2.58 -1.36 15.79
N PHE A 139 -2.12 -2.40 15.11
CA PHE A 139 -2.57 -3.77 15.35
C PHE A 139 -1.95 -4.41 16.60
N ARG A 140 -0.67 -4.14 16.89
CA ARG A 140 -0.01 -4.54 18.15
C ARG A 140 -0.67 -3.90 19.36
N GLY A 141 -1.14 -2.67 19.19
CA GLY A 141 -1.87 -1.89 20.19
C GLY A 141 -1.13 -0.63 20.59
N MET A 142 -1.90 0.42 20.85
CA MET A 142 -1.41 1.76 21.16
C MET A 142 -1.98 2.26 22.49
N PRO A 143 -1.29 3.18 23.19
CA PRO A 143 -1.76 3.71 24.47
C PRO A 143 -2.97 4.63 24.28
N ILE A 144 -4.15 4.03 24.18
CA ILE A 144 -5.44 4.71 23.96
C ILE A 144 -6.25 4.68 25.26
N ASP A 145 -6.68 5.86 25.71
CA ASP A 145 -7.47 6.02 26.93
C ASP A 145 -9.00 5.87 26.70
N GLY A 146 -9.78 5.97 27.78
CA GLY A 146 -11.24 5.84 27.73
C GLY A 146 -11.97 6.98 27.00
N HIS A 147 -11.27 8.06 26.64
CA HIS A 147 -11.78 9.16 25.83
C HIS A 147 -11.38 9.03 24.36
N MET A 148 -10.83 7.86 23.97
CA MET A 148 -10.30 7.60 22.63
C MET A 148 -9.14 8.52 22.25
N ASN A 149 -8.41 9.07 23.22
CA ASN A 149 -7.19 9.82 22.93
C ASN A 149 -5.98 8.88 22.97
N MET A 150 -5.11 9.00 21.98
CA MET A 150 -3.89 8.22 21.88
C MET A 150 -2.69 9.02 22.38
N HIS A 151 -2.02 8.52 23.43
CA HIS A 151 -0.84 9.14 24.05
C HIS A 151 0.44 8.38 23.70
N ALA A 152 0.72 8.27 22.40
CA ALA A 152 1.81 7.46 21.89
C ALA A 152 3.18 8.16 22.01
N GLY A 153 4.16 7.46 22.57
CA GLY A 153 5.56 7.80 22.47
C GLY A 153 6.22 7.26 21.19
N PHE A 154 7.48 7.63 20.97
CA PHE A 154 8.23 7.17 19.80
C PHE A 154 8.35 5.64 19.72
N SER A 155 8.61 4.96 20.83
CA SER A 155 8.80 3.50 20.88
C SER A 155 7.51 2.69 20.69
N ASP A 156 6.35 3.29 20.96
CA ASP A 156 5.06 2.66 20.72
C ASP A 156 4.82 2.55 19.20
N ILE A 157 5.19 3.60 18.48
CA ILE A 157 5.07 3.70 17.03
C ILE A 157 6.21 2.94 16.35
N VAL A 158 7.47 3.20 16.74
CA VAL A 158 8.69 2.64 16.14
C VAL A 158 9.30 1.59 17.05
N ASN A 159 9.10 0.33 16.69
CA ASN A 159 9.66 -0.84 17.36
C ASN A 159 9.95 -1.94 16.34
N VAL A 160 10.57 -3.04 16.79
CA VAL A 160 10.99 -4.13 15.89
C VAL A 160 9.82 -4.66 15.08
N TYR A 161 8.65 -4.84 15.71
CA TYR A 161 7.44 -5.32 15.04
C TYR A 161 6.96 -4.36 13.95
N SER A 162 6.84 -3.08 14.28
CA SER A 162 6.34 -2.09 13.33
C SER A 162 7.32 -1.80 12.19
N VAL A 163 8.62 -1.86 12.47
CA VAL A 163 9.67 -1.76 11.45
C VAL A 163 9.65 -2.96 10.50
N LEU A 164 9.42 -4.19 11.00
CA LEU A 164 9.22 -5.36 10.15
C LEU A 164 7.98 -5.22 9.26
N GLY A 165 6.89 -4.68 9.81
CA GLY A 165 5.67 -4.34 9.06
C GLY A 165 5.93 -3.36 7.91
N GLY A 166 6.59 -2.24 8.22
CA GLY A 166 7.01 -1.24 7.24
C GLY A 166 7.93 -1.83 6.16
N ALA A 167 8.92 -2.63 6.56
CA ALA A 167 9.82 -3.30 5.64
C ALA A 167 9.07 -4.29 4.73
N ALA A 168 8.15 -5.10 5.28
CA ALA A 168 7.37 -6.06 4.51
C ALA A 168 6.53 -5.38 3.42
N VAL A 169 5.76 -4.33 3.76
CA VAL A 169 4.92 -3.59 2.80
C VAL A 169 5.78 -2.92 1.72
N THR A 170 6.90 -2.31 2.10
CA THR A 170 7.83 -1.65 1.17
C THR A 170 8.44 -2.64 0.19
N LEU A 171 8.91 -3.79 0.70
CA LEU A 171 9.54 -4.82 -0.12
C LEU A 171 8.54 -5.51 -1.05
N LEU A 172 7.33 -5.80 -0.56
CA LEU A 172 6.25 -6.35 -1.40
C LEU A 172 5.85 -5.36 -2.50
N SER A 173 5.76 -4.05 -2.18
CA SER A 173 5.52 -2.99 -3.16
C SER A 173 6.66 -2.91 -4.19
N PHE A 174 7.92 -3.00 -3.73
CA PHE A 174 9.08 -3.04 -4.62
C PHE A 174 9.06 -4.23 -5.59
N LEU A 175 8.75 -5.43 -5.10
CA LEU A 175 8.60 -6.62 -5.94
C LEU A 175 7.43 -6.48 -6.93
N HIS A 176 6.30 -5.93 -6.49
CA HIS A 176 5.14 -5.69 -7.33
C HIS A 176 5.47 -4.70 -8.46
N GLY A 177 6.19 -3.61 -8.15
CA GLY A 177 6.69 -2.65 -9.13
C GLY A 177 7.69 -3.25 -10.12
N LEU A 178 8.64 -4.08 -9.67
CA LEU A 178 9.54 -4.80 -10.58
C LEU A 178 8.76 -5.66 -11.58
N MET A 179 7.70 -6.35 -11.13
CA MET A 179 6.86 -7.13 -12.03
C MET A 179 6.03 -6.25 -12.97
N PHE A 180 5.54 -5.10 -12.51
CA PHE A 180 4.89 -4.12 -13.39
C PHE A 180 5.85 -3.64 -14.48
N VAL A 181 7.11 -3.34 -14.15
CA VAL A 181 8.13 -2.97 -15.14
C VAL A 181 8.27 -4.06 -16.22
N THR A 182 8.27 -5.34 -15.86
CA THR A 182 8.36 -6.43 -16.86
C THR A 182 7.16 -6.49 -17.81
N LEU A 183 5.99 -6.02 -17.38
CA LEU A 183 4.80 -5.92 -18.24
C LEU A 183 4.88 -4.75 -19.21
N ARG A 184 5.45 -3.64 -18.75
CA ARG A 184 5.39 -2.35 -19.42
C ARG A 184 6.60 -2.03 -20.28
N THR A 185 7.72 -2.71 -20.08
CA THR A 185 8.98 -2.45 -20.80
C THR A 185 9.37 -3.61 -21.71
N ILE A 186 10.36 -3.36 -22.58
CA ILE A 186 10.94 -4.33 -23.51
C ILE A 186 12.47 -4.33 -23.44
N GLY A 187 13.09 -5.42 -23.90
CA GLY A 187 14.55 -5.52 -24.03
C GLY A 187 15.28 -5.62 -22.68
N ASP A 188 16.44 -4.98 -22.59
CA ASP A 188 17.36 -5.14 -21.45
C ASP A 188 16.76 -4.70 -20.13
N LEU A 189 15.96 -3.62 -20.12
CA LEU A 189 15.30 -3.13 -18.91
C LEU A 189 14.30 -4.15 -18.36
N GLN A 190 13.57 -4.84 -19.26
CA GLN A 190 12.62 -5.90 -18.91
C GLN A 190 13.33 -7.11 -18.29
N GLU A 191 14.44 -7.56 -18.89
CA GLU A 191 15.20 -8.70 -18.38
C GLU A 191 15.92 -8.37 -17.06
N ARG A 192 16.45 -7.14 -16.90
CA ARG A 192 17.02 -6.69 -15.63
C ARG A 192 15.98 -6.65 -14.52
N ALA A 193 14.76 -6.18 -14.80
CA ALA A 193 13.68 -6.14 -13.82
C ALA A 193 13.37 -7.56 -13.31
N ARG A 194 13.26 -8.52 -14.23
CA ARG A 194 13.03 -9.93 -13.89
C ARG A 194 14.19 -10.53 -13.09
N LYS A 195 15.44 -10.23 -13.46
CA LYS A 195 16.63 -10.72 -12.74
C LYS A 195 16.70 -10.14 -11.33
N MET A 196 16.39 -8.85 -11.17
CA MET A 196 16.33 -8.20 -9.87
C MET A 196 15.23 -8.84 -9.01
N ALA A 197 14.01 -9.02 -9.55
CA ALA A 197 12.89 -9.64 -8.84
C ALA A 197 13.25 -11.04 -8.31
N LYS A 198 13.88 -11.87 -9.15
CA LYS A 198 14.38 -13.21 -8.74
C LYS A 198 15.46 -13.16 -7.66
N ARG A 199 16.30 -12.13 -7.64
CA ARG A 199 17.36 -11.98 -6.64
C ARG A 199 16.79 -11.56 -5.29
N VAL A 200 15.83 -10.65 -5.28
CA VAL A 200 15.31 -10.07 -4.03
C VAL A 200 14.22 -10.92 -3.40
N ILE A 201 13.45 -11.70 -4.17
CA ILE A 201 12.26 -12.41 -3.66
C ILE A 201 12.55 -13.33 -2.46
N GLY A 202 13.73 -13.98 -2.40
CA GLY A 202 14.10 -14.80 -1.25
C GLY A 202 14.22 -13.99 0.05
N VAL A 203 14.85 -12.82 0.00
CA VAL A 203 14.97 -11.90 1.14
C VAL A 203 13.60 -11.35 1.52
N ILE A 204 12.78 -10.99 0.53
CA ILE A 204 11.42 -10.49 0.77
C ILE A 204 10.57 -11.54 1.48
N PHE A 205 10.64 -12.80 1.02
CA PHE A 205 9.92 -13.90 1.64
C PHE A 205 10.36 -14.11 3.10
N LEU A 206 11.66 -14.03 3.40
CA LEU A 206 12.16 -14.12 4.78
C LEU A 206 11.65 -12.98 5.66
N VAL A 207 11.63 -11.74 5.16
CA VAL A 207 11.11 -10.58 5.91
C VAL A 207 9.62 -10.72 6.17
N VAL A 208 8.84 -11.15 5.17
CA VAL A 208 7.40 -11.38 5.31
C VAL A 208 7.11 -12.52 6.30
N LEU A 209 7.87 -13.61 6.24
CA LEU A 209 7.76 -14.69 7.23
C LEU A 209 8.13 -14.22 8.63
N ALA A 210 9.19 -13.42 8.79
CA ALA A 210 9.57 -12.86 10.08
C ALA A 210 8.47 -11.93 10.64
N PHE A 211 7.85 -11.12 9.77
CA PHE A 211 6.69 -10.30 10.14
C PHE A 211 5.51 -11.15 10.63
N PHE A 212 5.15 -12.23 9.92
CA PHE A 212 4.06 -13.11 10.35
C PHE A 212 4.39 -13.91 11.61
N ALA A 213 5.62 -14.38 11.76
CA ALA A 213 6.07 -15.06 12.97
C ALA A 213 6.00 -14.13 14.19
N MET A 214 6.46 -12.88 14.04
CA MET A 214 6.34 -11.88 15.10
C MET A 214 4.89 -11.48 15.36
N SER A 215 4.05 -11.39 14.32
CA SER A 215 2.60 -11.16 14.49
C SER A 215 1.92 -12.28 15.26
N ALA A 216 2.36 -13.54 15.09
CA ALA A 216 1.84 -14.66 15.86
C ALA A 216 2.21 -14.61 17.34
N TYR A 217 3.32 -13.93 17.68
CA TYR A 217 3.84 -13.83 19.04
C TYR A 217 3.34 -12.57 19.77
N ASP A 218 3.41 -11.40 19.11
CA ASP A 218 3.11 -10.10 19.71
C ASP A 218 1.61 -9.74 19.67
N THR A 219 0.79 -10.44 18.89
CA THR A 219 -0.62 -10.09 18.68
C THR A 219 -1.56 -11.30 18.63
N ASP A 220 -2.85 -11.05 18.47
CA ASP A 220 -3.90 -12.07 18.38
C ASP A 220 -4.27 -12.47 16.92
N MET A 221 -3.38 -12.19 15.95
CA MET A 221 -3.60 -12.42 14.50
C MET A 221 -4.11 -13.83 14.18
N PHE A 222 -3.46 -14.85 14.76
CA PHE A 222 -3.75 -16.25 14.46
C PHE A 222 -4.61 -16.94 15.52
N THR A 223 -5.05 -16.23 16.55
CA THR A 223 -5.83 -16.82 17.66
C THR A 223 -7.29 -16.39 17.61
N ARG A 224 -7.59 -15.10 17.42
CA ARG A 224 -8.97 -14.57 17.48
C ARG A 224 -9.86 -15.03 16.33
N ARG A 225 -9.30 -15.12 15.11
CA ARG A 225 -10.01 -15.50 13.88
C ARG A 225 -9.23 -16.54 13.08
N ALA A 226 -8.64 -17.50 13.78
CA ALA A 226 -7.77 -18.54 13.23
C ALA A 226 -8.37 -19.25 11.99
N ASN A 227 -9.69 -19.47 12.01
CA ASN A 227 -10.44 -20.10 10.92
C ASN A 227 -10.40 -19.33 9.59
N ILE A 228 -10.12 -18.03 9.60
CA ILE A 228 -10.00 -17.19 8.40
C ILE A 228 -8.54 -16.78 8.19
N THR A 229 -7.83 -16.39 9.25
CA THR A 229 -6.47 -15.86 9.16
C THR A 229 -5.46 -16.92 8.74
N ILE A 230 -5.59 -18.17 9.19
CA ILE A 230 -4.71 -19.27 8.77
C ILE A 230 -4.86 -19.57 7.27
N PRO A 231 -6.08 -19.78 6.71
CA PRO A 231 -6.25 -19.94 5.27
C PRO A 231 -5.73 -18.77 4.44
N VAL A 232 -5.94 -17.52 4.89
CA VAL A 232 -5.43 -16.33 4.21
C VAL A 232 -3.90 -16.32 4.20
N PHE A 233 -3.26 -16.66 5.32
CA PHE A 233 -1.80 -16.80 5.39
C PHE A 233 -1.27 -17.88 4.42
N VAL A 234 -1.93 -19.05 4.37
CA VAL A 234 -1.58 -20.10 3.41
C VAL A 234 -1.71 -19.59 1.97
N LEU A 235 -2.77 -18.83 1.67
CA LEU A 235 -2.96 -18.24 0.35
C LEU A 235 -1.87 -17.22 0.01
N ILE A 236 -1.42 -16.40 0.96
CA ILE A 236 -0.29 -15.48 0.79
C ILE A 236 0.98 -16.26 0.42
N VAL A 237 1.27 -17.34 1.15
CA VAL A 237 2.43 -18.20 0.85
C VAL A 237 2.31 -18.80 -0.55
N ILE A 238 1.14 -19.32 -0.92
CA ILE A 238 0.89 -19.87 -2.26
C ILE A 238 1.09 -18.81 -3.35
N CYS A 239 0.54 -17.60 -3.19
CA CYS A 239 0.73 -16.50 -4.14
C CYS A 239 2.21 -16.17 -4.33
N ASN A 240 2.99 -16.10 -3.25
CA ASN A 240 4.43 -15.82 -3.34
C ASN A 240 5.20 -16.96 -4.04
N LEU A 241 4.86 -18.23 -3.75
CA LEU A 241 5.46 -19.38 -4.43
C LEU A 241 5.11 -19.41 -5.93
N LEU A 242 3.84 -19.15 -6.28
CA LEU A 242 3.40 -19.05 -7.67
C LEU A 242 4.07 -17.88 -8.39
N ALA A 243 4.31 -16.75 -7.72
CA ALA A 243 5.07 -15.64 -8.28
C ALA A 243 6.50 -16.08 -8.68
N VAL A 244 7.21 -16.82 -7.81
CA VAL A 244 8.53 -17.39 -8.14
C VAL A 244 8.47 -18.29 -9.38
N LEU A 245 7.46 -19.16 -9.45
CA LEU A 245 7.28 -20.07 -10.58
C LEU A 245 7.00 -19.33 -11.89
N PHE A 246 6.10 -18.35 -11.88
CA PHE A 246 5.75 -17.59 -13.08
C PHE A 246 6.89 -16.67 -13.54
N MET A 247 7.63 -16.06 -12.61
CA MET A 247 8.87 -15.32 -12.93
C MET A 247 9.91 -16.23 -13.57
N SER A 248 10.03 -17.47 -13.10
CA SER A 248 10.96 -18.46 -13.66
C SER A 248 10.58 -18.87 -15.08
N LYS A 249 9.28 -19.01 -15.35
CA LYS A 249 8.72 -19.33 -16.68
C LYS A 249 8.55 -18.13 -17.61
N LYS A 250 9.04 -16.93 -17.24
CA LYS A 250 8.85 -15.67 -17.98
C LYS A 250 7.38 -15.33 -18.30
N LYS A 251 6.44 -15.80 -17.47
CA LYS A 251 5.01 -15.49 -17.58
C LYS A 251 4.68 -14.22 -16.78
N ASP A 252 5.17 -13.09 -17.28
CA ASP A 252 5.17 -11.81 -16.54
C ASP A 252 3.77 -11.39 -16.06
N GLY A 253 2.71 -11.62 -16.85
CA GLY A 253 1.32 -11.29 -16.48
C GLY A 253 0.84 -12.02 -15.22
N TRP A 254 1.08 -13.33 -15.17
CA TRP A 254 0.74 -14.15 -14.01
C TRP A 254 1.60 -13.82 -12.80
N ALA A 255 2.89 -13.52 -13.02
CA ALA A 255 3.79 -13.10 -11.94
C ALA A 255 3.35 -11.77 -11.32
N PHE A 256 2.95 -10.78 -12.13
CA PHE A 256 2.37 -9.53 -11.63
C PHE A 256 1.09 -9.78 -10.83
N GLY A 257 0.16 -10.60 -11.36
CA GLY A 257 -1.06 -10.96 -10.66
C GLY A 257 -0.81 -11.62 -9.30
N MET A 258 0.16 -12.53 -9.22
CA MET A 258 0.50 -13.22 -7.96
C MET A 258 1.21 -12.32 -6.94
N THR A 259 2.12 -11.44 -7.39
CA THR A 259 2.76 -10.47 -6.49
C THR A 259 1.77 -9.45 -5.95
N GLY A 260 0.86 -8.96 -6.80
CA GLY A 260 -0.22 -8.05 -6.40
C GLY A 260 -1.21 -8.73 -5.44
N ALA A 261 -1.62 -9.97 -5.73
CA ALA A 261 -2.46 -10.75 -4.83
C ALA A 261 -1.78 -10.98 -3.46
N GLY A 262 -0.49 -11.31 -3.45
CA GLY A 262 0.27 -11.47 -2.20
C GLY A 262 0.31 -10.19 -1.37
N LEU A 263 0.56 -9.03 -2.00
CA LEU A 263 0.53 -7.72 -1.34
C LEU A 263 -0.87 -7.38 -0.80
N ALA A 264 -1.90 -7.52 -1.66
CA ALA A 264 -3.29 -7.24 -1.29
C ALA A 264 -3.77 -8.12 -0.13
N LEU A 265 -3.48 -9.42 -0.16
CA LEU A 265 -3.83 -10.35 0.92
C LEU A 265 -3.06 -10.04 2.21
N THR A 266 -1.80 -9.63 2.12
CA THR A 266 -1.01 -9.24 3.31
C THR A 266 -1.61 -8.01 3.99
N VAL A 267 -2.04 -7.01 3.21
CA VAL A 267 -2.74 -5.83 3.76
C VAL A 267 -4.12 -6.22 4.30
N ALA A 268 -4.89 -7.03 3.54
CA ALA A 268 -6.20 -7.51 3.97
C ALA A 268 -6.14 -8.31 5.28
N MET A 269 -5.07 -9.08 5.48
CA MET A 269 -4.84 -9.85 6.70
C MET A 269 -4.84 -8.96 7.96
N ILE A 270 -4.30 -7.74 7.88
CA ILE A 270 -4.32 -6.78 9.00
C ILE A 270 -5.76 -6.41 9.36
N PHE A 271 -6.57 -6.02 8.36
CA PHE A 271 -7.98 -5.67 8.58
C PHE A 271 -8.84 -6.86 9.05
N ILE A 272 -8.61 -8.05 8.49
CA ILE A 272 -9.30 -9.28 8.90
C ILE A 272 -9.02 -9.58 10.38
N SER A 273 -7.77 -9.38 10.81
CA SER A 273 -7.32 -9.64 12.18
C SER A 273 -7.77 -8.57 13.18
N LEU A 274 -7.89 -7.33 12.73
CA LEU A 274 -8.41 -6.22 13.53
C LEU A 274 -9.88 -6.43 13.86
N PHE A 275 -10.71 -6.79 12.87
CA PHE A 275 -12.16 -6.91 13.04
C PHE A 275 -12.58 -7.76 14.25
N PRO A 276 -13.52 -7.29 15.11
CA PRO A 276 -14.35 -6.07 14.98
C PRO A 276 -13.69 -4.79 15.54
N ARG A 277 -12.41 -4.84 15.92
CA ARG A 277 -11.64 -3.65 16.32
C ARG A 277 -11.17 -2.89 15.08
N VAL A 278 -11.01 -1.58 15.22
CA VAL A 278 -10.35 -0.72 14.23
C VAL A 278 -9.01 -0.20 14.75
N MET A 279 -8.87 -0.05 16.08
CA MET A 279 -7.60 0.18 16.77
C MET A 279 -7.59 -0.57 18.11
N VAL A 280 -6.45 -1.15 18.48
CA VAL A 280 -6.29 -1.90 19.73
C VAL A 280 -5.67 -0.99 20.80
N SER A 281 -6.24 -0.96 22.01
CA SER A 281 -5.66 -0.25 23.16
C SER A 281 -4.69 -1.15 23.91
N SER A 282 -3.47 -0.67 24.14
CA SER A 282 -2.49 -1.32 25.00
C SER A 282 -2.74 -1.08 26.50
N LEU A 283 -3.60 -0.11 26.86
CA LEU A 283 -3.91 0.21 28.25
C LEU A 283 -4.94 -0.77 28.83
N LYS A 284 -6.08 -0.93 28.15
CA LYS A 284 -7.16 -1.86 28.51
C LYS A 284 -7.97 -2.21 27.27
N SER A 285 -8.35 -3.49 27.12
CA SER A 285 -9.22 -3.94 26.04
C SER A 285 -10.60 -3.25 26.00
N ALA A 286 -11.08 -2.74 27.13
CA ALA A 286 -12.31 -1.95 27.21
C ALA A 286 -12.21 -0.60 26.46
N TYR A 287 -11.00 -0.13 26.15
CA TYR A 287 -10.74 1.11 25.41
C TYR A 287 -10.43 0.85 23.94
N ASP A 288 -10.57 -0.39 23.46
CA ASP A 288 -10.46 -0.69 22.04
C ASP A 288 -11.49 0.13 21.23
N LEU A 289 -11.02 0.73 20.14
CA LEU A 289 -11.96 1.27 19.15
C LEU A 289 -12.47 0.10 18.32
N THR A 290 -13.78 -0.02 18.24
CA THR A 290 -14.50 -1.06 17.51
C THR A 290 -15.35 -0.43 16.42
N VAL A 291 -15.73 -1.24 15.44
CA VAL A 291 -16.65 -0.80 14.38
C VAL A 291 -17.95 -0.22 14.93
N ALA A 292 -18.41 -0.65 16.11
CA ALA A 292 -19.65 -0.17 16.71
C ALA A 292 -19.48 1.13 17.52
N ASN A 293 -18.39 1.27 18.30
CA ASN A 293 -18.20 2.48 19.13
C ASN A 293 -17.52 3.64 18.38
N ALA A 294 -16.88 3.36 17.25
CA ALA A 294 -16.17 4.36 16.47
C ALA A 294 -16.97 4.88 15.28
N SER A 295 -18.11 4.26 14.95
CA SER A 295 -18.90 4.59 13.77
C SER A 295 -19.76 5.85 13.92
N SER A 296 -20.04 6.49 12.80
CA SER A 296 -21.11 7.48 12.66
C SER A 296 -22.49 6.88 12.94
N GLY A 297 -23.48 7.73 13.19
CA GLY A 297 -24.88 7.31 13.37
C GLY A 297 -25.48 6.68 12.11
N ASP A 298 -26.49 5.83 12.31
CA ASP A 298 -27.11 5.01 11.24
C ASP A 298 -27.59 5.82 10.03
N TYR A 299 -28.14 7.01 10.27
CA TYR A 299 -28.61 7.89 9.19
C TYR A 299 -27.45 8.29 8.26
N SER A 300 -26.32 8.74 8.82
CA SER A 300 -25.15 9.14 8.04
C SER A 300 -24.58 7.95 7.26
N LEU A 301 -24.45 6.79 7.91
CA LEU A 301 -23.98 5.58 7.23
C LEU A 301 -24.89 5.18 6.07
N LYS A 302 -26.22 5.28 6.23
CA LYS A 302 -27.18 4.98 5.17
C LYS A 302 -27.06 5.94 3.98
N VAL A 303 -26.95 7.25 4.25
CA VAL A 303 -26.78 8.27 3.18
C VAL A 303 -25.48 8.03 2.42
N MET A 304 -24.38 7.80 3.13
CA MET A 304 -23.10 7.49 2.50
C MET A 304 -23.18 6.20 1.69
N THR A 305 -23.88 5.17 2.17
CA THR A 305 -24.01 3.89 1.42
C THR A 305 -24.71 4.11 0.09
N ILE A 306 -25.76 4.95 0.06
CA ILE A 306 -26.42 5.33 -1.20
C ILE A 306 -25.44 6.03 -2.13
N ALA A 307 -24.67 7.01 -1.62
CA ALA A 307 -23.68 7.74 -2.41
C ALA A 307 -22.55 6.81 -2.93
N ALA A 308 -22.07 5.88 -2.12
CA ALA A 308 -21.05 4.92 -2.52
C ALA A 308 -21.57 3.98 -3.62
N LEU A 309 -22.79 3.45 -3.49
CA LEU A 309 -23.39 2.56 -4.49
C LEU A 309 -23.64 3.26 -5.83
N THR A 310 -23.93 4.57 -5.82
CA THR A 310 -24.13 5.32 -7.06
C THR A 310 -22.81 5.75 -7.71
N LEU A 311 -21.81 6.22 -6.94
CA LEU A 311 -20.57 6.78 -7.48
C LEU A 311 -19.49 5.74 -7.76
N LEU A 312 -19.34 4.73 -6.88
CA LEU A 312 -18.25 3.76 -6.97
C LEU A 312 -18.20 2.99 -8.30
N PRO A 313 -19.34 2.56 -8.90
CA PRO A 313 -19.31 1.89 -10.21
C PRO A 313 -18.74 2.76 -11.33
N PHE A 314 -19.01 4.06 -11.33
CA PHE A 314 -18.44 4.98 -12.32
C PHE A 314 -16.95 5.17 -12.13
N VAL A 315 -16.50 5.30 -10.86
CA VAL A 315 -15.08 5.41 -10.54
C VAL A 315 -14.34 4.14 -11.00
N ILE A 316 -14.83 2.96 -10.63
CA ILE A 316 -14.24 1.68 -11.06
C ILE A 316 -14.26 1.55 -12.59
N GLY A 317 -15.37 1.89 -13.24
CA GLY A 317 -15.50 1.83 -14.70
C GLY A 317 -14.49 2.74 -15.42
N SER A 318 -14.33 3.99 -14.95
CA SER A 318 -13.35 4.92 -15.50
C SER A 318 -11.91 4.45 -15.28
N GLN A 319 -11.62 3.86 -14.13
CA GLN A 319 -10.30 3.30 -13.84
C GLN A 319 -9.98 2.11 -14.75
N ILE A 320 -10.91 1.16 -14.88
CA ILE A 320 -10.75 -0.01 -15.78
C ILE A 320 -10.52 0.46 -17.23
N TRP A 321 -11.29 1.47 -17.67
CA TRP A 321 -11.14 2.04 -19.00
C TRP A 321 -9.75 2.66 -19.19
N SER A 322 -9.24 3.42 -18.22
CA SER A 322 -7.89 4.00 -18.28
C SER A 322 -6.81 2.92 -18.43
N TYR A 323 -6.83 1.88 -17.59
CA TYR A 323 -5.87 0.76 -17.70
C TYR A 323 -6.00 0.02 -19.03
N TYR A 324 -7.20 -0.14 -19.57
CA TYR A 324 -7.41 -0.76 -20.87
C TYR A 324 -6.82 0.08 -22.00
N VAL A 325 -7.05 1.39 -22.02
CA VAL A 325 -6.55 2.32 -23.04
C VAL A 325 -5.02 2.33 -23.06
N PHE A 326 -4.40 2.45 -21.89
CA PHE A 326 -2.95 2.57 -21.76
C PHE A 326 -2.21 1.22 -21.67
N ARG A 327 -2.84 0.08 -21.98
CA ARG A 327 -2.25 -1.27 -21.78
C ARG A 327 -0.99 -1.62 -22.59
N LYS A 328 -0.65 -0.85 -23.63
CA LYS A 328 0.51 -1.14 -24.51
C LYS A 328 1.84 -0.89 -23.79
N ARG A 329 2.90 -1.58 -24.23
CA ARG A 329 4.26 -1.43 -23.69
C ARG A 329 4.88 -0.12 -24.16
N VAL A 330 5.63 0.52 -23.26
CA VAL A 330 6.35 1.77 -23.52
C VAL A 330 7.75 1.44 -24.05
N SER A 331 8.18 2.17 -25.07
CA SER A 331 9.51 2.06 -25.68
C SER A 331 10.14 3.45 -25.86
N HIS A 332 11.47 3.50 -26.01
CA HIS A 332 12.22 4.74 -26.26
C HIS A 332 11.84 5.46 -27.57
N LYS A 333 11.00 4.86 -28.42
CA LYS A 333 10.56 5.40 -29.70
C LYS A 333 9.25 6.20 -29.63
N GLU A 334 8.58 6.22 -28.48
CA GLU A 334 7.31 6.93 -28.28
C GLU A 334 7.54 8.31 -27.65
N PRO A 335 6.69 9.31 -27.94
CA PRO A 335 6.78 10.62 -27.28
C PRO A 335 6.56 10.45 -25.76
N MET A 336 7.56 10.85 -24.97
CA MET A 336 7.56 10.76 -23.51
C MET A 336 7.16 12.12 -22.91
N THR A 337 6.16 12.12 -22.03
CA THR A 337 5.62 13.34 -21.39
C THR A 337 6.39 13.72 -20.14
N TYR A 338 6.99 12.74 -19.46
CA TYR A 338 7.80 12.89 -18.25
C TYR A 338 9.30 12.78 -18.54
#